data_AF-A0A1Q4B9E1-F1
#
_entry.id   AF-A0A1Q4B9E1-F1
#
_cell.length_a   1.000
_cell.length_b   1.000
_cell.length_c   1.000
_cell.angle_alpha   90.00
_cell.angle_beta   90.00
_cell.angle_gamma   90.00
#
_symmetry.space_group_name_H-M   'P 1'
#
loop_
_entity.id
_entity.type
_entity.pdbx_description
1 polymer ?
#
loop_
_entity_poly.entity_id
_entity_poly.type
_entity_poly.pdbx_seq_one_letter_code
_entity_poly.pdbx_strand_id
1 'polypeptide(L)'
;MADYRVMSAGDTALVVDFGNRIEQRISERVVALGQSLSEQKILGISEIVPTIRSLIIYYEPLVASTGTLQALIDDTMASLPVVESSGRLWQVPVCYDPELAPDLIYVAEACSMPPAEVVELHSSIKYHVYMLGFLPGLAYLGDLPDTLALPRRESPRLKVAAGSVGIGGKMTCIYPMETPCGWHLIGQSPAALWAQNGHADAVLSAGDKVQLQPVSLREFEQLRANGSTPIPILS
;
A
#
# COMPACT_ATOMS: atom_id res chain seq x y z
N MET A 1 4.42 -3.93 29.69
CA MET A 1 3.95 -4.97 28.75
C MET A 1 4.38 -4.56 27.37
N ALA A 2 4.83 -5.49 26.54
CA ALA A 2 5.18 -5.18 25.16
C ALA A 2 3.94 -4.65 24.41
N ASP A 3 4.10 -3.61 23.57
CA ASP A 3 3.03 -3.02 22.75
C ASP A 3 2.66 -3.91 21.53
N TYR A 4 2.99 -5.20 21.57
CA TYR A 4 2.69 -6.16 20.52
C TYR A 4 2.49 -7.56 21.11
N ARG A 5 1.91 -8.44 20.31
CA ARG A 5 1.73 -9.87 20.62
C ARG A 5 2.28 -10.69 19.48
N VAL A 6 2.96 -11.79 19.79
CA VAL A 6 3.38 -12.76 18.78
C VAL A 6 2.48 -13.98 18.89
N MET A 7 1.97 -14.43 17.75
CA MET A 7 1.03 -15.55 17.67
C MET A 7 1.43 -16.47 16.52
N SER A 8 1.17 -17.76 16.65
CA SER A 8 1.29 -18.69 15.54
C SER A 8 0.16 -18.47 14.52
N ALA A 9 0.50 -18.54 13.24
CA ALA A 9 -0.45 -18.55 12.13
C ALA A 9 -0.23 -19.81 11.30
N GLY A 10 -0.82 -20.92 11.75
CA GLY A 10 -0.49 -22.25 11.23
C GLY A 10 0.85 -22.76 11.75
N ASP A 11 1.42 -23.75 11.06
CA ASP A 11 2.60 -24.48 11.53
C ASP A 11 3.93 -23.84 11.13
N THR A 12 3.91 -22.94 10.13
CA THR A 12 5.11 -22.40 9.48
C THR A 12 5.14 -20.86 9.45
N ALA A 13 4.29 -20.19 10.24
CA ALA A 13 4.31 -18.74 10.31
C ALA A 13 4.03 -18.20 11.71
N LEU A 14 4.65 -17.05 12.01
CA LEU A 14 4.37 -16.22 13.17
C LEU A 14 3.78 -14.88 12.71
N VAL A 15 2.92 -14.31 13.55
CA VAL A 15 2.34 -12.97 13.37
C VAL A 15 2.74 -12.12 14.55
N VAL A 16 3.45 -11.02 14.28
CA VAL A 16 3.71 -9.95 15.24
C VAL A 16 2.59 -8.92 15.09
N ASP A 17 1.64 -8.92 16.01
CA ASP A 17 0.42 -8.10 16.02
C ASP A 17 0.59 -6.86 16.93
N PHE A 18 0.49 -5.66 16.35
CA PHE A 18 0.58 -4.38 17.07
C PHE A 18 -0.78 -3.81 17.51
N GLY A 19 -1.82 -4.66 17.62
CA GLY A 19 -3.14 -4.26 18.07
C GLY A 19 -4.08 -3.92 16.91
N ASN A 20 -5.20 -3.23 17.18
CA ASN A 20 -6.32 -3.14 16.23
C ASN A 20 -6.46 -1.78 15.50
N ARG A 21 -5.46 -0.91 15.61
CA ARG A 21 -5.50 0.44 15.03
C ARG A 21 -4.71 0.51 13.73
N ILE A 22 -5.18 1.34 12.80
CA ILE A 22 -4.46 1.69 11.57
C ILE A 22 -3.91 3.08 11.80
N GLU A 23 -2.64 3.15 12.17
CA GLU A 23 -1.92 4.40 12.45
C GLU A 23 -0.56 4.34 11.76
N GLN A 24 -0.12 5.46 11.17
CA GLN A 24 1.14 5.53 10.45
C GLN A 24 2.31 5.04 11.34
N ARG A 25 2.38 5.49 12.59
CA ARG A 25 3.42 5.06 13.55
C ARG A 25 3.46 3.54 13.77
N ILE A 26 2.33 2.85 13.70
CA ILE A 26 2.29 1.38 13.81
C ILE A 26 2.86 0.75 12.54
N SER A 27 2.43 1.23 11.36
CA SER A 27 2.97 0.76 10.07
C SER A 27 4.48 0.96 9.97
N GLU A 28 4.99 2.12 10.40
CA GLU A 28 6.42 2.42 10.42
C GLU A 28 7.20 1.44 11.31
N ARG A 29 6.65 1.08 12.48
CA ARG A 29 7.23 0.05 13.35
C ARG A 29 7.23 -1.33 12.71
N VAL A 30 6.14 -1.71 12.04
CA VAL A 30 6.03 -2.99 11.31
C VAL A 30 7.09 -3.06 10.22
N VAL A 31 7.24 -1.99 9.43
CA VAL A 31 8.23 -1.89 8.36
C VAL A 31 9.65 -1.94 8.92
N ALA A 32 9.95 -1.18 9.98
CA ALA A 32 11.27 -1.16 10.61
C ALA A 32 11.65 -2.53 11.19
N LEU A 33 10.71 -3.22 11.86
CA LEU A 33 10.93 -4.59 12.33
C LEU A 33 11.21 -5.54 11.15
N GLY A 34 10.40 -5.46 10.10
CA GLY A 34 10.56 -6.30 8.92
C GLY A 34 11.90 -6.10 8.22
N GLN A 35 12.33 -4.86 8.04
CA GLN A 35 13.62 -4.50 7.48
C GLN A 35 14.77 -5.03 8.35
N SER A 36 14.74 -4.76 9.65
CA SER A 36 15.80 -5.19 10.56
C SER A 36 15.95 -6.72 10.62
N LEU A 37 14.85 -7.46 10.67
CA LEU A 37 14.89 -8.93 10.63
C LEU A 37 15.39 -9.45 9.26
N SER A 38 15.01 -8.81 8.16
CA SER A 38 15.47 -9.20 6.82
C SER A 38 16.98 -8.98 6.65
N GLU A 39 17.51 -7.88 7.18
CA GLU A 39 18.94 -7.55 7.11
C GLU A 39 19.82 -8.54 7.89
N GLN A 40 19.29 -9.13 8.96
CA GLN A 40 19.99 -10.14 9.76
C GLN A 40 20.17 -11.48 9.04
N LYS A 41 19.46 -11.74 7.93
CA LYS A 41 19.55 -12.97 7.12
C LYS A 41 19.45 -14.25 7.97
N ILE A 42 18.45 -14.28 8.84
CA ILE A 42 18.27 -15.32 9.85
C ILE A 42 18.00 -16.67 9.17
N LEU A 43 18.81 -17.67 9.49
CA LEU A 43 18.63 -19.01 8.95
C LEU A 43 17.28 -19.60 9.40
N GLY A 44 16.52 -20.14 8.44
CA GLY A 44 15.21 -20.72 8.69
C GLY A 44 14.05 -19.74 8.58
N ILE A 45 14.28 -18.44 8.35
CA ILE A 45 13.22 -17.52 7.91
C ILE A 45 13.18 -17.54 6.39
N SER A 46 12.04 -17.90 5.81
CA SER A 46 11.87 -17.96 4.35
C SER A 46 11.33 -16.65 3.78
N GLU A 47 10.44 -15.97 4.50
CA GLU A 47 9.79 -14.75 4.03
C GLU A 47 9.31 -13.88 5.20
N ILE A 48 9.40 -12.56 5.04
CA ILE A 48 8.90 -11.56 5.99
C ILE A 48 7.97 -10.61 5.24
N VAL A 49 6.70 -10.57 5.64
CA VAL A 49 5.66 -9.82 4.94
C VAL A 49 5.07 -8.75 5.87
N PRO A 50 5.43 -7.47 5.69
CA PRO A 50 4.78 -6.37 6.40
C PRO A 50 3.35 -6.17 5.90
N THR A 51 2.43 -6.04 6.85
CA THR A 51 1.03 -5.67 6.57
C THR A 51 0.72 -4.32 7.23
N ILE A 52 -0.54 -3.86 7.16
CA ILE A 52 -0.98 -2.57 7.70
C ILE A 52 -0.58 -2.37 9.19
N ARG A 53 -0.67 -3.42 10.01
CA ARG A 53 -0.49 -3.33 11.48
C ARG A 53 0.17 -4.57 12.10
N SER A 54 0.62 -5.50 11.28
CA SER A 54 1.26 -6.72 11.75
C SER A 54 2.34 -7.16 10.79
N LEU A 55 3.31 -7.92 11.29
CA LEU A 55 4.34 -8.56 10.48
C LEU A 55 4.07 -10.06 10.45
N ILE A 56 4.02 -10.65 9.26
CA ILE A 56 4.00 -12.11 9.11
C ILE A 56 5.44 -12.57 8.84
N ILE A 57 5.88 -13.60 9.56
CA ILE A 57 7.20 -14.21 9.39
C ILE A 57 6.97 -15.68 9.07
N TYR A 58 7.28 -16.07 7.83
CA TYR A 58 7.30 -17.47 7.42
C TYR A 58 8.65 -18.08 7.75
N TYR A 59 8.64 -19.26 8.34
CA TYR A 59 9.84 -19.94 8.79
C TYR A 59 9.76 -21.46 8.61
N GLU A 60 10.91 -22.10 8.61
CA GLU A 60 11.09 -23.54 8.55
C GLU A 60 11.19 -24.12 9.98
N PRO A 61 10.16 -24.84 10.48
CA PRO A 61 10.14 -25.30 11.87
C PRO A 61 11.23 -26.32 12.23
N LEU A 62 11.81 -26.97 11.23
CA LEU A 62 12.93 -27.91 11.40
C LEU A 62 14.28 -27.18 11.57
N VAL A 63 14.34 -25.90 11.25
CA VAL A 63 15.55 -25.06 11.29
C VAL A 63 15.47 -24.03 12.41
N ALA A 64 14.31 -23.39 12.59
CA ALA A 64 14.08 -22.37 13.61
C ALA A 64 12.86 -22.73 14.49
N SER A 65 13.01 -22.60 15.80
CA SER A 65 11.92 -22.80 16.75
C SER A 65 11.15 -21.50 17.02
N THR A 66 9.86 -21.60 17.36
CA THR A 66 9.05 -20.43 17.74
C THR A 66 9.63 -19.66 18.92
N GLY A 67 10.21 -20.35 19.91
CA GLY A 67 10.85 -19.72 21.05
C GLY A 67 12.10 -18.93 20.67
N THR A 68 12.91 -19.45 19.75
CA THR A 68 14.09 -18.74 19.22
C THR A 68 13.67 -17.50 18.43
N LEU A 69 12.67 -17.63 17.56
CA LEU A 69 12.15 -16.50 16.78
C LEU A 69 11.50 -15.45 17.68
N GLN A 70 10.78 -15.85 18.72
CA GLN A 70 10.21 -14.95 19.71
C GLN A 70 11.29 -14.08 20.37
N ALA A 71 12.33 -14.71 20.92
CA ALA A 71 13.41 -14.00 21.58
C ALA A 71 14.10 -13.01 20.63
N LEU A 72 14.30 -13.42 19.37
CA LEU A 72 14.89 -12.58 18.33
C LEU A 72 14.02 -11.37 17.97
N ILE A 73 12.70 -11.57 17.88
CA ILE A 73 11.74 -10.48 17.66
C ILE A 73 11.81 -9.51 18.84
N ASP A 74 11.86 -10.02 20.07
CA ASP A 74 11.93 -9.19 21.27
C ASP A 74 13.23 -8.36 21.34
N ASP A 75 14.38 -8.97 21.03
CA ASP A 75 15.68 -8.29 20.98
C ASP A 75 15.74 -7.25 19.86
N THR A 76 15.21 -7.58 18.69
CA THR A 76 15.13 -6.64 17.56
C THR A 76 14.21 -5.47 17.90
N MET A 77 13.04 -5.74 18.49
CA MET A 77 12.10 -4.71 18.92
C MET A 77 12.69 -3.78 19.98
N ALA A 78 13.51 -4.29 20.90
CA ALA A 78 14.18 -3.49 21.92
C ALA A 78 15.29 -2.58 21.36
N SER A 79 15.88 -2.96 20.22
CA SER A 79 16.93 -2.22 19.53
C SER A 79 16.44 -1.39 18.34
N LEU A 80 15.14 -1.44 18.01
CA LEU A 80 14.57 -0.68 16.91
C LEU A 80 14.83 0.81 17.11
N PRO A 81 15.42 1.48 16.10
CA PRO A 81 15.67 2.90 16.20
C PRO A 81 14.34 3.67 16.21
N VAL A 82 14.26 4.73 17.00
CA VAL A 82 13.14 5.68 16.97
C VAL A 82 13.35 6.59 15.76
N VAL A 83 13.15 6.05 14.56
CA VAL A 83 13.39 6.79 13.31
C VAL A 83 12.07 6.94 12.56
N GLU A 84 11.82 8.16 12.07
CA GLU A 84 10.77 8.46 11.11
C GLU A 84 11.07 7.71 9.80
N SER A 85 10.07 7.02 9.24
CA SER A 85 10.23 6.21 8.03
C SER A 85 11.04 6.92 6.93
N SER A 86 12.07 6.22 6.43
CA SER A 86 12.93 6.66 5.33
C SER A 86 12.37 6.28 3.94
N GLY A 87 11.07 6.04 3.83
CA GLY A 87 10.43 5.70 2.57
C GLY A 87 10.56 6.80 1.53
N ARG A 88 10.65 6.42 0.26
CA ARG A 88 10.75 7.37 -0.86
C ARG A 88 9.41 8.04 -1.09
N LEU A 89 9.42 9.30 -1.52
CA LEU A 89 8.23 9.97 -2.03
C LEU A 89 8.13 9.76 -3.54
N TRP A 90 7.03 9.18 -4.00
CA TRP A 90 6.73 8.95 -5.40
C TRP A 90 5.62 9.86 -5.89
N GLN A 91 5.82 10.47 -7.05
CA GLN A 91 4.77 11.15 -7.79
C GLN A 91 4.17 10.22 -8.83
N VAL A 92 2.83 10.10 -8.83
CA VAL A 92 2.11 9.22 -9.75
C VAL A 92 1.07 10.02 -10.53
N PRO A 93 1.16 10.10 -11.87
CA PRO A 93 0.17 10.79 -12.68
C PRO A 93 -1.18 10.06 -12.63
N VAL A 94 -2.28 10.80 -12.47
CA VAL A 94 -3.65 10.28 -12.44
C VAL A 94 -4.56 11.17 -13.27
N CYS A 95 -5.31 10.56 -14.20
CA CYS A 95 -6.37 11.21 -14.93
C CYS A 95 -7.71 10.96 -14.25
N TYR A 96 -8.45 12.02 -13.97
CA TYR A 96 -9.77 12.00 -13.33
C TYR A 96 -10.89 12.28 -14.34
N ASP A 97 -10.61 12.09 -15.64
CA ASP A 97 -11.59 12.27 -16.71
C ASP A 97 -12.78 11.30 -16.52
N PRO A 98 -14.04 11.72 -16.75
CA PRO A 98 -15.21 10.86 -16.59
C PRO A 98 -15.14 9.53 -17.33
N GLU A 99 -14.41 9.43 -18.45
CA GLU A 99 -14.21 8.16 -19.17
C GLU A 99 -13.35 7.16 -18.39
N LEU A 100 -12.45 7.66 -17.53
CA LEU A 100 -11.51 6.87 -16.73
C LEU A 100 -11.88 6.81 -15.24
N ALA A 101 -12.86 7.64 -14.84
CA ALA A 101 -13.28 7.86 -13.45
C ALA A 101 -14.79 7.60 -13.27
N PRO A 102 -15.28 6.36 -13.52
CA PRO A 102 -16.71 6.09 -13.64
C PRO A 102 -17.51 6.31 -12.35
N ASP A 103 -16.85 6.37 -11.19
CA ASP A 103 -17.51 6.62 -9.90
C ASP A 103 -17.24 8.02 -9.34
N LEU A 104 -16.47 8.88 -10.00
CA LEU A 104 -16.11 10.18 -9.44
C LEU A 104 -17.34 11.06 -9.14
N ILE A 105 -18.33 11.07 -10.03
CA ILE A 105 -19.59 11.80 -9.81
C ILE A 105 -20.36 11.24 -8.62
N TYR A 106 -20.47 9.90 -8.52
CA TYR A 106 -21.14 9.25 -7.40
C TYR A 106 -20.45 9.55 -6.06
N VAL A 107 -19.11 9.49 -6.04
CA VAL A 107 -18.31 9.82 -4.85
C VAL A 107 -18.52 11.27 -4.45
N ALA A 108 -18.47 12.20 -5.42
CA ALA A 108 -18.71 13.62 -5.22
C ALA A 108 -20.09 13.87 -4.58
N GLU A 109 -21.15 13.27 -5.12
CA GLU A 109 -22.50 13.34 -4.56
C GLU A 109 -22.58 12.76 -3.14
N ALA A 110 -22.03 11.56 -2.91
CA ALA A 110 -22.05 10.89 -1.62
C ALA A 110 -21.28 11.68 -0.54
N CYS A 111 -20.20 12.36 -0.94
CA CYS A 111 -19.40 13.22 -0.07
C CYS A 111 -19.95 14.66 0.04
N SER A 112 -21.01 15.00 -0.69
CA SER A 112 -21.55 16.37 -0.77
C SER A 112 -20.49 17.41 -1.20
N MET A 113 -19.66 17.04 -2.16
CA MET A 113 -18.58 17.87 -2.71
C MET A 113 -18.68 17.95 -4.24
N PRO A 114 -18.27 19.05 -4.88
CA PRO A 114 -18.06 19.09 -6.32
C PRO A 114 -16.98 18.08 -6.75
N PRO A 115 -17.09 17.47 -7.96
CA PRO A 115 -16.06 16.56 -8.46
C PRO A 115 -14.65 17.16 -8.47
N ALA A 116 -14.52 18.45 -8.78
CA ALA A 116 -13.25 19.16 -8.76
C ALA A 116 -12.60 19.19 -7.36
N GLU A 117 -13.40 19.38 -6.30
CA GLU A 117 -12.91 19.37 -4.92
C GLU A 117 -12.50 17.97 -4.47
N VAL A 118 -13.20 16.92 -4.94
CA VAL A 118 -12.77 15.53 -4.71
C VAL A 118 -11.38 15.30 -5.32
N VAL A 119 -11.16 15.74 -6.56
CA VAL A 119 -9.87 15.61 -7.25
C VAL A 119 -8.76 16.38 -6.52
N GLU A 120 -9.03 17.64 -6.15
CA GLU A 120 -8.09 18.49 -5.42
C GLU A 120 -7.71 17.86 -4.08
N LEU A 121 -8.71 17.48 -3.27
CA LEU A 121 -8.47 16.87 -1.98
C LEU A 121 -7.72 15.55 -2.12
N HIS A 122 -8.16 14.65 -3.01
CA HIS A 122 -7.54 13.34 -3.21
C HIS A 122 -6.09 13.45 -3.72
N SER A 123 -5.75 14.47 -4.52
CA SER A 123 -4.38 14.65 -5.02
C SER A 123 -3.45 15.43 -4.11
N SER A 124 -3.99 16.22 -3.18
CA SER A 124 -3.20 17.03 -2.24
C SER A 124 -2.45 16.21 -1.19
N ILE A 125 -2.88 14.97 -0.93
CA ILE A 125 -2.37 14.12 0.15
C ILE A 125 -1.10 13.38 -0.29
N LYS A 126 -0.16 13.26 0.66
CA LYS A 126 0.97 12.34 0.58
C LYS A 126 0.60 11.06 1.32
N TYR A 127 0.08 10.09 0.59
CA TYR A 127 -0.41 8.85 1.16
C TYR A 127 0.73 7.94 1.58
N HIS A 128 0.63 7.33 2.76
CA HIS A 128 1.57 6.31 3.23
C HIS A 128 1.25 4.95 2.61
N VAL A 129 2.27 4.24 2.11
CA VAL A 129 2.14 2.86 1.63
C VAL A 129 2.19 1.92 2.84
N TYR A 130 1.02 1.46 3.28
CA TYR A 130 0.91 0.61 4.48
C TYR A 130 1.35 -0.83 4.24
N MET A 131 1.02 -1.37 3.07
CA MET A 131 1.38 -2.73 2.67
C MET A 131 1.27 -2.87 1.15
N LEU A 132 1.93 -3.90 0.63
CA LEU A 132 1.68 -4.42 -0.70
C LEU A 132 1.02 -5.80 -0.58
N GLY A 133 0.03 -6.11 -1.42
CA GLY A 133 -0.63 -7.42 -1.38
C GLY A 133 -1.94 -7.47 -2.15
N PHE A 134 -2.66 -8.60 -2.06
CA PHE A 134 -3.82 -8.98 -2.89
C PHE A 134 -3.49 -9.21 -4.38
N LEU A 135 -2.72 -8.32 -5.00
CA LEU A 135 -2.10 -8.51 -6.31
C LEU A 135 -0.61 -8.14 -6.24
N PRO A 136 0.25 -8.73 -7.09
CA PRO A 136 1.64 -8.32 -7.21
C PRO A 136 1.73 -6.80 -7.46
N GLY A 137 2.39 -6.08 -6.55
CA GLY A 137 2.62 -4.63 -6.67
C GLY A 137 1.45 -3.74 -6.27
N LEU A 138 0.31 -4.29 -5.82
CA LEU A 138 -0.81 -3.45 -5.37
C LEU A 138 -0.49 -2.86 -4.00
N ALA A 139 -0.23 -1.56 -3.98
CA ALA A 139 -0.01 -0.78 -2.77
C ALA A 139 -1.33 -0.30 -2.16
N TYR A 140 -1.50 -0.54 -0.85
CA TYR A 140 -2.57 0.04 -0.06
C TYR A 140 -2.10 1.37 0.51
N LEU A 141 -2.68 2.45 -0.03
CA LEU A 141 -2.38 3.83 0.36
C LEU A 141 -3.41 4.25 1.42
N GLY A 142 -2.96 4.44 2.66
CA GLY A 142 -3.83 4.86 3.76
C GLY A 142 -3.87 6.37 3.92
N ASP A 143 -4.55 6.85 4.96
CA ASP A 143 -4.72 8.27 5.29
C ASP A 143 -5.60 9.05 4.30
N LEU A 144 -6.56 8.35 3.66
CA LEU A 144 -7.63 9.02 2.93
C LEU A 144 -8.45 9.89 3.90
N PRO A 145 -8.68 11.19 3.60
CA PRO A 145 -9.48 12.06 4.45
C PRO A 145 -10.86 11.48 4.74
N ASP A 146 -11.34 11.65 5.97
CA ASP A 146 -12.65 11.13 6.40
C ASP A 146 -13.82 11.67 5.57
N THR A 147 -13.65 12.86 4.96
CA THR A 147 -14.62 13.46 4.04
C THR A 147 -14.75 12.71 2.71
N LEU A 148 -13.72 11.96 2.29
CA LEU A 148 -13.73 11.11 1.09
C LEU A 148 -13.93 9.62 1.43
N ALA A 149 -13.99 9.26 2.70
CA ALA A 149 -14.08 7.88 3.14
C ALA A 149 -15.48 7.32 2.88
N LEU A 150 -15.58 6.38 1.93
CA LEU A 150 -16.83 5.72 1.56
C LEU A 150 -16.70 4.20 1.72
N PRO A 151 -17.78 3.50 2.15
CA PRO A 151 -17.76 2.05 2.17
C PRO A 151 -17.55 1.49 0.76
N ARG A 152 -17.05 0.25 0.69
CA ARG A 152 -16.96 -0.49 -0.58
C ARG A 152 -18.34 -0.59 -1.22
N ARG A 153 -18.37 -0.69 -2.55
CA ARG A 153 -19.58 -0.97 -3.34
C ARG A 153 -20.24 -2.25 -2.85
N GLU A 154 -21.56 -2.23 -2.77
CA GLU A 154 -22.35 -3.44 -2.46
C GLU A 154 -22.20 -4.52 -3.53
N SER A 155 -22.14 -4.11 -4.80
CA SER A 155 -21.88 -4.99 -5.94
C SER A 155 -20.50 -4.68 -6.55
N PRO A 156 -19.50 -5.56 -6.32
CA PRO A 156 -18.18 -5.44 -6.94
C PRO A 156 -18.24 -5.49 -8.46
N ARG A 157 -17.33 -4.79 -9.13
CA ARG A 157 -17.09 -4.96 -10.57
C ARG A 157 -16.34 -6.27 -10.79
N LEU A 158 -16.77 -7.03 -11.80
CA LEU A 158 -16.06 -8.23 -12.25
C LEU A 158 -14.73 -7.89 -12.91
N LYS A 159 -14.61 -6.67 -13.43
CA LYS A 159 -13.47 -6.23 -14.23
C LYS A 159 -13.16 -4.76 -13.97
N VAL A 160 -11.95 -4.49 -13.52
CA VAL A 160 -11.36 -3.16 -13.36
C VAL A 160 -10.07 -3.13 -14.15
N ALA A 161 -9.85 -2.08 -14.94
CA ALA A 161 -8.66 -1.99 -15.80
C ALA A 161 -7.39 -1.77 -14.97
N ALA A 162 -6.25 -2.23 -15.49
CA ALA A 162 -4.94 -1.86 -14.94
C ALA A 162 -4.78 -0.33 -14.92
N GLY A 163 -4.11 0.18 -13.89
CA GLY A 163 -3.95 1.59 -13.61
C GLY A 163 -5.14 2.26 -12.93
N SER A 164 -6.31 1.60 -12.80
CA SER A 164 -7.48 2.24 -12.18
C SER A 164 -7.15 2.69 -10.75
N VAL A 165 -7.63 3.87 -10.37
CA VAL A 165 -7.44 4.46 -9.04
C VAL A 165 -8.74 4.34 -8.28
N GLY A 166 -8.70 3.61 -7.16
CA GLY A 166 -9.87 3.27 -6.37
C GLY A 166 -9.81 3.83 -4.97
N ILE A 167 -10.95 4.21 -4.40
CA ILE A 167 -11.11 4.49 -2.97
C ILE A 167 -12.05 3.46 -2.30
N GLY A 168 -11.72 3.07 -1.08
CA GLY A 168 -12.52 2.12 -0.29
C GLY A 168 -12.20 2.18 1.20
N GLY A 169 -13.20 2.51 2.01
CA GLY A 169 -13.01 2.85 3.41
C GLY A 169 -12.13 4.10 3.53
N LYS A 170 -11.08 4.02 4.36
CA LYS A 170 -10.09 5.10 4.55
C LYS A 170 -8.83 4.91 3.70
N MET A 171 -8.94 4.20 2.58
CA MET A 171 -7.81 3.86 1.73
C MET A 171 -8.06 4.21 0.27
N THR A 172 -6.97 4.49 -0.43
CA THR A 172 -6.89 4.59 -1.88
C THR A 172 -5.86 3.59 -2.41
N CYS A 173 -5.95 3.22 -3.68
CA CYS A 173 -4.97 2.36 -4.33
C CYS A 173 -4.97 2.56 -5.84
N ILE A 174 -3.96 2.00 -6.49
CA ILE A 174 -3.82 2.00 -7.95
C ILE A 174 -3.65 0.55 -8.36
N TYR A 175 -4.60 0.02 -9.15
CA TYR A 175 -4.60 -1.39 -9.54
C TYR A 175 -3.46 -1.68 -10.53
N PRO A 176 -2.48 -2.55 -10.21
CA PRO A 176 -1.35 -2.80 -11.10
C PRO A 176 -1.74 -3.63 -12.33
N MET A 177 -2.85 -4.37 -12.24
CA MET A 177 -3.35 -5.25 -13.28
C MET A 177 -4.87 -5.35 -13.24
N GLU A 178 -5.44 -5.96 -14.28
CA GLU A 178 -6.87 -6.19 -14.38
C GLU A 178 -7.37 -7.17 -13.31
N THR A 179 -8.43 -6.80 -12.60
CA THR A 179 -8.94 -7.58 -11.47
C THR A 179 -10.42 -7.26 -11.15
N PRO A 180 -11.19 -8.18 -10.53
CA PRO A 180 -12.45 -7.80 -9.90
C PRO A 180 -12.22 -6.93 -8.66
N CYS A 181 -13.05 -5.90 -8.47
CA CYS A 181 -12.93 -5.02 -7.31
C CYS A 181 -14.23 -4.33 -6.90
N GLY A 182 -14.43 -4.15 -5.59
CA GLY A 182 -15.55 -3.42 -4.99
C GLY A 182 -15.23 -1.99 -4.54
N TRP A 183 -14.13 -1.38 -4.96
CA TRP A 183 -13.80 0.01 -4.62
C TRP A 183 -14.40 0.98 -5.64
N HIS A 184 -14.57 2.24 -5.25
CA HIS A 184 -15.07 3.28 -6.14
C HIS A 184 -13.93 3.80 -7.00
N LEU A 185 -14.07 3.69 -8.32
CA LEU A 185 -13.03 4.06 -9.28
C LEU A 185 -13.16 5.54 -9.65
N ILE A 186 -12.22 6.34 -9.19
CA ILE A 186 -12.26 7.81 -9.31
C ILE A 186 -11.23 8.36 -10.29
N GLY A 187 -10.44 7.51 -10.93
CA GLY A 187 -9.48 7.91 -11.96
C GLY A 187 -8.65 6.74 -12.48
N GLN A 188 -7.66 7.05 -13.30
CA GLN A 188 -6.71 6.05 -13.82
C GLN A 188 -5.31 6.64 -13.95
N SER A 189 -4.30 5.86 -13.56
CA SER A 189 -2.89 6.16 -13.78
C SER A 189 -2.37 5.42 -15.03
N PRO A 190 -1.58 6.07 -15.89
CA PRO A 190 -0.87 5.40 -16.97
C PRO A 190 0.44 4.76 -16.49
N ALA A 191 0.84 5.00 -15.24
CA ALA A 191 2.12 4.59 -14.71
C ALA A 191 2.16 3.09 -14.37
N ALA A 192 3.19 2.39 -14.87
CA ALA A 192 3.44 1.00 -14.51
C ALA A 192 3.97 0.90 -13.08
N LEU A 193 3.24 0.20 -12.21
CA LEU A 193 3.63 -0.05 -10.82
C LEU A 193 4.45 -1.33 -10.62
N TRP A 194 4.74 -2.02 -11.71
CA TRP A 194 5.54 -3.24 -11.75
C TRP A 194 6.68 -3.06 -12.73
N ALA A 195 7.91 -3.25 -12.27
CA ALA A 195 9.10 -3.13 -13.11
C ALA A 195 9.16 -4.29 -14.11
N GLN A 196 9.45 -4.00 -15.38
CA GLN A 196 9.65 -5.01 -16.42
C GLN A 196 11.13 -5.33 -16.67
N ASN A 197 12.04 -4.83 -15.82
CA ASN A 197 13.47 -4.75 -16.09
C ASN A 197 14.26 -6.01 -15.66
N GLY A 198 13.76 -7.21 -15.99
CA GLY A 198 14.45 -8.49 -15.73
C GLY A 198 14.38 -9.01 -14.29
N HIS A 199 14.04 -8.15 -13.32
CA HIS A 199 13.59 -8.51 -11.99
C HIS A 199 12.14 -8.03 -11.83
N ALA A 200 11.23 -8.98 -11.57
CA ALA A 200 9.81 -8.72 -11.44
C ALA A 200 9.55 -8.16 -10.04
N ASP A 201 9.78 -6.86 -9.88
CA ASP A 201 9.68 -6.16 -8.60
C ASP A 201 8.60 -5.06 -8.64
N ALA A 202 7.95 -4.87 -7.49
CA ALA A 202 7.06 -3.73 -7.30
C ALA A 202 7.87 -2.43 -7.29
N VAL A 203 7.35 -1.37 -7.93
CA VAL A 203 8.00 -0.05 -7.91
C VAL A 203 7.90 0.60 -6.52
N LEU A 204 6.77 0.38 -5.84
CA LEU A 204 6.51 0.91 -4.50
C LEU A 204 6.91 -0.11 -3.44
N SER A 205 7.31 0.37 -2.27
CA SER A 205 7.59 -0.46 -1.08
C SER A 205 6.75 -0.02 0.12
N ALA A 206 6.48 -0.94 1.05
CA ALA A 206 5.86 -0.58 2.32
C ALA A 206 6.74 0.44 3.06
N GLY A 207 6.13 1.52 3.54
CA GLY A 207 6.84 2.66 4.13
C GLY A 207 7.08 3.83 3.19
N ASP A 208 6.98 3.64 1.86
CA ASP A 208 7.04 4.73 0.88
C ASP A 208 5.83 5.67 1.03
N LYS A 209 5.94 6.85 0.41
CA LYS A 209 4.85 7.81 0.26
C LYS A 209 4.50 8.00 -1.21
N VAL A 210 3.22 8.19 -1.51
CA VAL A 210 2.72 8.46 -2.85
C VAL A 210 1.93 9.75 -2.86
N GLN A 211 2.29 10.67 -3.76
CA GLN A 211 1.50 11.85 -4.07
C GLN A 211 0.96 11.73 -5.50
N LEU A 212 -0.35 11.91 -5.64
CA LEU A 212 -1.01 11.80 -6.93
C LEU A 212 -0.95 13.14 -7.65
N GLN A 213 -0.62 13.12 -8.94
CA GLN A 213 -0.54 14.30 -9.77
C GLN A 213 -1.67 14.28 -10.81
N PRO A 214 -2.68 15.16 -10.71
CA PRO A 214 -3.72 15.26 -11.72
C PRO A 214 -3.12 15.60 -13.08
N VAL A 215 -3.51 14.85 -14.12
CA VAL A 215 -3.12 15.09 -15.51
C VAL A 215 -4.35 15.11 -16.42
N SER A 216 -4.26 15.86 -17.51
CA SER A 216 -5.30 15.86 -18.54
C SER A 216 -5.39 14.51 -19.26
N LEU A 217 -6.53 14.24 -19.92
CA LEU A 217 -6.71 13.05 -20.74
C LEU A 217 -5.63 12.93 -21.84
N ARG A 218 -5.27 14.05 -22.46
CA ARG A 218 -4.19 14.11 -23.46
C ARG A 218 -2.84 13.71 -22.89
N GLU A 219 -2.46 14.24 -21.72
CA GLU A 219 -1.20 13.89 -21.07
C GLU A 219 -1.19 12.42 -20.62
N PHE A 220 -2.33 11.91 -20.13
CA PHE A 220 -2.49 10.50 -19.80
C PHE A 220 -2.20 9.59 -20.99
N GLU A 221 -2.78 9.89 -22.16
CA GLU A 221 -2.56 9.12 -23.38
C GLU A 221 -1.09 9.13 -23.83
N GLN A 222 -0.43 10.30 -23.72
CA GLN A 222 0.99 10.44 -24.03
C GLN A 222 1.87 9.63 -23.09
N LEU A 223 1.63 9.73 -21.78
CA LEU A 223 2.36 8.98 -20.76
C LEU A 223 2.17 7.46 -20.91
N ARG A 224 0.95 7.04 -21.25
CA ARG A 224 0.63 5.63 -21.52
C ARG A 224 1.37 5.11 -22.74
N ALA A 225 1.41 5.88 -23.83
CA ALA A 225 2.13 5.51 -25.04
C ALA A 225 3.66 5.40 -24.83
N ASN A 226 4.21 6.22 -23.95
CA ASN A 226 5.65 6.28 -23.67
C ASN A 226 6.12 5.29 -22.59
N GLY A 227 5.22 4.56 -21.94
CA GLY A 227 5.58 3.64 -20.86
C GLY A 227 6.01 4.35 -19.58
N SER A 228 5.18 5.24 -19.06
CA SER A 228 5.44 5.98 -17.81
C SER A 228 5.57 5.05 -16.59
N THR A 229 6.39 5.45 -15.63
CA THR A 229 6.53 4.86 -14.29
C THR A 229 6.41 5.95 -13.22
N PRO A 230 6.13 5.60 -11.95
CA PRO A 230 6.21 6.53 -10.84
C PRO A 230 7.56 7.28 -10.80
N ILE A 231 7.52 8.58 -10.55
CA ILE A 231 8.72 9.43 -10.52
C ILE A 231 9.13 9.64 -9.06
N PRO A 232 10.35 9.27 -8.64
CA PRO A 232 10.81 9.56 -7.30
C PRO A 232 11.07 11.07 -7.15
N ILE A 233 10.47 11.70 -6.15
CA ILE A 233 10.79 13.06 -5.74
C ILE A 233 11.99 12.97 -4.79
N LEU A 234 13.12 13.52 -5.21
CA LEU A 234 14.28 13.66 -4.33
C LEU A 234 13.96 14.70 -3.25
N SER A 235 13.95 14.26 -2.00
CA SER A 235 13.89 15.11 -0.80
C SER A 235 15.25 15.72 -0.49
#